data_AF-A0A218XPK2-F1
#
_entry.id   AF-A0A218XPK2-F1
#
_cell.length_a   1.000
_cell.length_b   1.000
_cell.length_c   1.000
_cell.angle_alpha   90.00
_cell.angle_beta   90.00
_cell.angle_gamma   90.00
#
_symmetry.space_group_name_H-M   'P 1'
#
loop_
_entity.id
_entity.type
_entity.pdbx_description
1 polymer ?
#
loop_
_entity_poly.entity_id
_entity_poly.type
_entity_poly.pdbx_seq_one_letter_code
_entity_poly.pdbx_strand_id
1 'polypeptide(L)'
;MMTINQRMKTFEKILDTINGSEICIPILSRGYALSKRCLCELMRMVELNKKIIPIFYNVTPADVKLQTDVYMNALREHSREIKNGKGPEQGIDAQEGSASEVQRWEGCLREVGKFTERELQDTG
;
A
#
# COMPACT_ATOMS: atom_id res chain seq x y z
N MET A 1 21.13 11.78 -6.98
CA MET A 1 20.14 11.04 -7.79
C MET A 1 20.51 9.57 -7.72
N MET A 2 19.65 8.70 -7.16
CA MET A 2 19.96 7.26 -7.03
C MET A 2 19.71 6.54 -8.37
N THR A 3 20.54 5.55 -8.70
CA THR A 3 20.40 4.74 -9.94
C THR A 3 19.28 3.71 -9.81
N ILE A 4 18.72 3.25 -10.94
CA ILE A 4 17.62 2.27 -11.00
C ILE A 4 17.94 1.00 -10.20
N ASN A 5 19.15 0.47 -10.36
CA ASN A 5 19.62 -0.71 -9.63
C ASN A 5 19.63 -0.52 -8.11
N GLN A 6 19.86 0.71 -7.62
CA GLN A 6 19.82 1.01 -6.20
C GLN A 6 18.37 1.07 -5.67
N ARG A 7 17.43 1.57 -6.49
CA ARG A 7 16.00 1.61 -6.14
C ARG A 7 15.43 0.19 -6.02
N MET A 8 15.75 -0.70 -6.96
CA MET A 8 15.35 -2.12 -6.91
C MET A 8 15.91 -2.83 -5.67
N LYS A 9 17.22 -2.72 -5.41
CA LYS A 9 17.85 -3.32 -4.22
C LYS A 9 17.23 -2.85 -2.90
N THR A 10 16.75 -1.60 -2.86
CA THR A 10 16.09 -1.04 -1.68
C THR A 10 14.68 -1.61 -1.51
N PHE A 11 13.96 -1.89 -2.61
CA PHE A 11 12.63 -2.47 -2.56
C PHE A 11 12.64 -3.92 -2.08
N GLU A 12 13.51 -4.76 -2.66
CA GLU A 12 13.70 -6.16 -2.23
C GLU A 12 14.00 -6.25 -0.72
N LYS A 13 14.94 -5.42 -0.25
CA LYS A 13 15.30 -5.37 1.18
C LYS A 13 14.11 -5.04 2.09
N ILE A 14 13.19 -4.20 1.65
CA ILE A 14 11.99 -3.87 2.44
C ILE A 14 11.03 -5.06 2.47
N LEU A 15 10.83 -5.77 1.36
CA LEU A 15 9.99 -6.96 1.33
C LEU A 15 10.55 -8.07 2.23
N ASP A 16 11.87 -8.28 2.22
CA ASP A 16 12.53 -9.22 3.14
C ASP A 16 12.36 -8.81 4.60
N THR A 17 12.44 -7.50 4.87
CA THR A 17 12.22 -6.97 6.23
C THR A 17 10.78 -7.24 6.68
N ILE A 18 9.78 -7.01 5.82
CA ILE A 18 8.38 -7.35 6.10
C ILE A 18 8.24 -8.84 6.36
N ASN A 19 8.86 -9.70 5.53
CA ASN A 19 8.82 -11.15 5.69
C ASN A 19 9.29 -11.57 7.09
N GLY A 20 10.39 -11.02 7.58
CA GLY A 20 10.96 -11.32 8.91
C GLY A 20 10.32 -10.59 10.09
N SER A 21 9.42 -9.62 9.86
CA SER A 21 8.80 -8.83 10.93
C SER A 21 7.56 -9.51 11.51
N GLU A 22 7.34 -9.37 12.82
CA GLU A 22 6.10 -9.80 13.49
C GLU A 22 5.00 -8.72 13.43
N ILE A 23 5.40 -7.46 13.56
CA ILE A 23 4.52 -6.30 13.59
C ILE A 23 4.91 -5.32 12.47
N CYS A 24 3.93 -4.77 11.77
CA CYS A 24 4.12 -3.74 10.76
C CYS A 24 3.27 -2.51 11.08
N ILE A 25 3.88 -1.32 11.01
CA ILE A 25 3.23 -0.06 11.39
C ILE A 25 3.20 0.87 10.17
N PRO A 26 2.22 0.73 9.25
CA PRO A 26 2.12 1.61 8.10
C PRO A 26 1.69 3.01 8.54
N ILE A 27 2.49 4.02 8.18
CA ILE A 27 2.14 5.44 8.38
C ILE A 27 1.37 5.90 7.15
N LEU A 28 0.05 5.79 7.24
CA LEU A 28 -0.89 6.13 6.19
C LEU A 28 -0.99 7.65 6.08
N SER A 29 -0.54 8.18 4.95
CA SER A 29 -0.59 9.60 4.62
C SER A 29 -1.04 9.78 3.17
N ARG A 30 -1.36 11.00 2.74
CA ARG A 30 -1.68 11.25 1.32
C ARG A 30 -0.59 10.75 0.37
N GLY A 31 0.68 10.92 0.74
CA GLY A 31 1.81 10.44 -0.05
C GLY A 31 1.94 8.91 -0.07
N TYR A 32 1.41 8.21 0.93
CA TYR A 32 1.38 6.75 0.97
C TYR A 32 0.58 6.18 -0.21
N ALA A 33 -0.61 6.72 -0.47
CA ALA A 33 -1.46 6.29 -1.57
C ALA A 33 -0.88 6.64 -2.96
N LEU A 34 -0.07 7.70 -3.06
CA LEU A 34 0.60 8.10 -4.30
C LEU A 34 1.83 7.24 -4.62
N SER A 35 2.35 6.50 -3.64
CA SER A 35 3.54 5.66 -3.81
C SER A 35 3.13 4.22 -4.14
N LYS A 36 3.36 3.78 -5.39
CA LYS A 36 3.16 2.37 -5.79
C LYS A 36 3.87 1.41 -4.83
N ARG A 37 5.10 1.74 -4.43
CA ARG A 37 5.89 0.93 -3.48
C ARG A 37 5.19 0.78 -2.13
N CYS A 38 4.66 1.86 -1.57
CA CYS A 38 3.94 1.79 -0.30
C CYS A 38 2.68 0.92 -0.39
N LEU A 39 1.98 0.96 -1.53
CA LEU A 39 0.83 0.09 -1.77
C LEU A 39 1.22 -1.39 -1.93
N CYS A 40 2.35 -1.69 -2.58
CA CYS A 40 2.90 -3.04 -2.66
C CYS A 40 3.36 -3.56 -1.29
N GLU A 41 4.01 -2.71 -0.49
CA GLU A 41 4.41 -3.02 0.89
C GLU A 41 3.18 -3.34 1.76
N LEU A 42 2.10 -2.54 1.67
CA LEU A 42 0.84 -2.80 2.38
C LEU A 42 0.23 -4.14 1.98
N MET A 43 0.16 -4.41 0.67
CA MET A 43 -0.34 -5.68 0.15
C MET A 43 0.45 -6.85 0.72
N ARG A 44 1.79 -6.73 0.76
CA ARG A 44 2.65 -7.78 1.32
C ARG A 44 2.40 -8.01 2.82
N MET A 45 2.20 -6.93 3.59
CA MET A 45 1.85 -7.04 5.02
C MET A 45 0.54 -7.81 5.22
N VAL A 46 -0.49 -7.51 4.41
CA VAL A 46 -1.80 -8.16 4.47
C VAL A 46 -1.72 -9.63 4.03
N GLU A 47 -1.04 -9.93 2.92
CA GLU A 47 -0.88 -11.31 2.42
C GLU A 47 -0.19 -12.25 3.40
N LEU A 48 0.79 -11.72 4.13
CA LEU A 48 1.49 -12.47 5.17
C LEU A 48 0.77 -12.47 6.51
N ASN A 49 -0.43 -11.90 6.57
CA ASN A 49 -1.25 -11.80 7.77
C ASN A 49 -0.45 -11.24 8.96
N LYS A 50 0.35 -10.20 8.72
CA LYS A 50 1.16 -9.56 9.75
C LYS A 50 0.25 -8.89 10.78
N LYS A 51 0.76 -8.68 12.00
CA LYS A 51 0.09 -7.79 12.94
C LYS A 51 0.29 -6.34 12.47
N ILE A 52 -0.76 -5.75 11.89
CA ILE A 52 -0.72 -4.39 11.32
C ILE A 52 -1.30 -3.40 12.33
N ILE A 53 -0.55 -2.34 12.64
CA ILE A 53 -1.00 -1.23 13.49
C ILE A 53 -0.90 0.06 12.67
N PRO A 54 -1.98 0.52 12.02
CA PRO A 54 -1.92 1.69 11.16
C PRO A 54 -1.86 3.00 11.93
N ILE A 55 -1.00 3.92 11.50
CA ILE A 55 -0.97 5.32 11.98
C ILE A 55 -1.53 6.21 10.86
N PHE A 56 -2.52 7.05 11.18
CA PHE A 56 -3.16 7.96 10.22
C PHE A 56 -2.55 9.35 10.35
N TYR A 57 -1.77 9.75 9.36
CA TYR A 57 -1.08 11.03 9.33
C TYR A 57 -1.71 11.96 8.30
N ASN A 58 -2.45 12.96 8.77
CA ASN A 58 -3.18 13.95 7.96
C ASN A 58 -4.17 13.33 6.94
N VAL A 59 -4.71 12.17 7.30
CA VAL A 59 -5.76 11.43 6.59
C VAL A 59 -6.67 10.78 7.64
N THR A 60 -7.88 10.42 7.25
CA THR A 60 -8.87 9.76 8.10
C THR A 60 -9.03 8.28 7.71
N PRO A 61 -9.57 7.43 8.60
CA PRO A 61 -9.95 6.07 8.23
C PRO A 61 -10.95 6.01 7.06
N ALA A 62 -11.84 7.00 6.93
CA ALA A 62 -12.76 7.10 5.78
C ALA A 62 -12.01 7.30 4.46
N ASP A 63 -10.95 8.12 4.45
CA ASP A 63 -10.08 8.29 3.29
C ASP A 63 -9.44 6.96 2.88
N VAL A 64 -8.84 6.25 3.85
CA VAL A 64 -8.16 4.96 3.62
C VAL A 64 -9.15 3.87 3.20
N LYS A 65 -10.36 3.85 3.77
CA LYS A 65 -11.45 2.94 3.38
C LYS A 65 -12.06 3.26 2.01
N LEU A 66 -11.53 4.26 1.29
CA LEU A 66 -12.02 4.67 -0.03
C LEU A 66 -13.48 5.13 0.02
N GLN A 67 -13.83 5.84 1.09
CA GLN A 67 -15.15 6.48 1.26
C GLN A 67 -15.11 7.96 0.88
N THR A 68 -13.92 8.48 0.57
CA THR A 68 -13.67 9.84 0.09
C THR A 68 -12.77 9.80 -1.15
N ASP A 69 -12.65 10.94 -1.82
CA ASP A 69 -11.82 11.04 -3.02
C ASP A 69 -10.31 11.06 -2.75
N VAL A 70 -9.84 11.19 -1.50
CA VAL A 70 -8.41 11.41 -1.21
C VAL A 70 -7.54 10.24 -1.70
N TYR A 71 -7.83 9.01 -1.28
CA TYR A 71 -7.10 7.83 -1.74
C TYR A 71 -7.63 7.31 -3.07
N MET A 72 -8.93 7.50 -3.35
CA MET A 72 -9.52 7.09 -4.63
C MET A 72 -8.86 7.81 -5.82
N ASN A 73 -8.53 9.10 -5.69
CA ASN A 73 -7.86 9.84 -6.75
C ASN A 73 -6.44 9.31 -7.00
N ALA A 74 -5.68 8.98 -5.95
CA ALA A 74 -4.36 8.38 -6.09
C ALA A 74 -4.41 7.00 -6.79
N LEU A 75 -5.40 6.17 -6.45
CA LEU A 75 -5.60 4.86 -7.11
C LEU A 75 -6.03 5.01 -8.58
N ARG A 76 -6.86 6.00 -8.90
CA ARG A 76 -7.21 6.35 -10.29
C ARG A 76 -5.98 6.78 -11.08
N GLU A 77 -5.07 7.53 -10.46
CA GLU A 77 -3.80 7.92 -11.08
C GLU A 77 -2.95 6.69 -11.41
N HIS A 78 -2.70 5.79 -10.45
CA HIS A 78 -2.00 4.53 -10.71
C HIS A 78 -2.66 3.70 -11.80
N SER A 79 -4.00 3.61 -11.80
CA SER A 79 -4.74 2.90 -12.85
C SER A 79 -4.50 3.48 -14.24
N ARG A 80 -4.38 4.81 -14.36
CA ARG A 80 -4.06 5.49 -15.62
C ARG A 80 -2.62 5.24 -16.04
N GLU A 81 -1.67 5.27 -15.10
CA GLU A 81 -0.26 4.99 -15.38
C GLU A 81 -0.06 3.56 -15.91
N ILE A 82 -0.68 2.58 -15.25
CA ILE A 82 -0.73 1.18 -15.67
C ILE A 82 -1.28 1.05 -17.09
N LYS A 83 -2.45 1.65 -17.37
CA LYS A 83 -3.08 1.60 -18.71
C LYS A 83 -2.24 2.23 -19.81
N ASN A 84 -1.45 3.24 -19.46
CA ASN A 84 -0.60 3.96 -20.41
C ASN A 84 0.77 3.27 -20.64
N GLY A 85 0.97 2.05 -20.14
CA GLY A 85 2.22 1.32 -20.31
C GLY A 85 3.39 1.90 -19.51
N LYS A 86 3.12 2.83 -18.57
CA LYS A 86 4.06 3.20 -17.52
C LYS A 86 3.96 2.16 -16.39
N GLY A 87 4.18 0.90 -16.77
CA GLY A 87 4.36 -0.20 -15.82
C GLY A 87 5.67 -0.04 -15.05
N PRO A 88 5.94 -0.89 -14.05
CA PRO A 88 7.17 -0.80 -13.27
C PRO A 88 8.40 -0.77 -14.19
N GLU A 89 9.38 0.08 -13.87
CA GLU A 89 10.68 0.09 -14.55
C GLU A 89 11.22 -1.35 -14.57
N GLN A 90 11.55 -1.85 -15.77
CA GLN A 90 11.95 -3.23 -16.11
C GLN A 90 12.64 -3.98 -14.94
N GLY A 91 12.08 -5.12 -14.53
CA GLY A 91 12.80 -6.07 -13.67
C GLY A 91 12.02 -6.75 -12.54
N ILE A 92 10.71 -6.63 -12.47
CA ILE A 92 9.88 -7.34 -11.49
C ILE A 92 8.69 -7.98 -12.22
N ASP A 93 8.42 -9.21 -11.82
CA ASP A 93 7.47 -10.21 -12.28
C ASP A 93 6.16 -9.65 -12.89
N ALA A 94 5.73 -10.28 -13.98
CA ALA A 94 4.63 -9.89 -14.88
C ALA A 94 3.23 -9.72 -14.23
N GLN A 95 3.14 -9.86 -12.91
CA GLN A 95 1.94 -9.67 -12.12
C GLN A 95 1.78 -8.22 -11.61
N GLU A 96 2.89 -7.47 -11.54
CA GLU A 96 2.96 -6.10 -11.05
C GLU A 96 2.65 -5.12 -12.20
N GLY A 97 1.55 -4.38 -12.13
CA GLY A 97 1.12 -3.40 -13.15
C GLY A 97 -0.06 -3.82 -14.01
N SER A 98 -0.95 -4.70 -13.54
CA SER A 98 -2.22 -4.98 -14.23
C SER A 98 -3.40 -4.31 -13.51
N ALA A 99 -4.56 -4.19 -14.17
CA ALA A 99 -5.76 -3.63 -13.54
C ALA A 99 -6.21 -4.42 -12.28
N SER A 100 -5.83 -5.70 -12.17
CA SER A 100 -6.10 -6.51 -10.97
C SER A 100 -5.22 -6.09 -9.77
N GLU A 101 -4.11 -5.40 -10.00
CA GLU A 101 -3.24 -4.89 -8.93
C GLU A 101 -3.90 -3.76 -8.14
N VAL A 102 -4.51 -2.79 -8.85
CA VAL A 102 -5.24 -1.68 -8.20
C VAL A 102 -6.38 -2.22 -7.33
N GLN A 103 -7.10 -3.24 -7.81
CA GLN A 103 -8.17 -3.89 -7.05
C GLN A 103 -7.65 -4.57 -5.76
N ARG A 104 -6.45 -5.17 -5.82
CA ARG A 104 -5.81 -5.76 -4.63
C ARG A 104 -5.43 -4.68 -3.63
N TRP A 105 -4.86 -3.55 -4.08
CA TRP A 105 -4.57 -2.42 -3.19
C TRP A 105 -5.85 -1.86 -2.56
N GLU A 106 -6.92 -1.72 -3.34
CA GLU A 106 -8.22 -1.30 -2.81
C GLU A 106 -8.71 -2.22 -1.69
N GLY A 107 -8.60 -3.53 -1.89
CA GLY A 107 -8.93 -4.53 -0.86
C GLY A 107 -8.11 -4.35 0.41
N CYS A 108 -6.79 -4.26 0.28
CA CYS A 108 -5.86 -4.11 1.40
C CYS A 108 -6.12 -2.80 2.19
N LEU A 109 -6.34 -1.69 1.48
CA LEU A 109 -6.65 -0.40 2.10
C LEU A 109 -7.97 -0.44 2.88
N ARG A 110 -9.02 -1.04 2.31
CA ARG A 110 -10.31 -1.23 2.99
C ARG A 110 -10.19 -2.13 4.21
N GLU A 111 -9.33 -3.15 4.15
CA GLU A 111 -9.06 -4.01 5.30
C GLU A 111 -8.34 -3.25 6.41
N VAL A 112 -7.23 -2.59 6.08
CA VAL A 112 -6.40 -1.89 7.05
C VAL A 112 -7.14 -0.72 7.70
N GLY A 113 -7.98 -0.02 6.92
CA GLY A 113 -8.84 1.05 7.43
C GLY A 113 -9.83 0.58 8.52
N LYS A 114 -10.16 -0.72 8.60
CA LYS A 114 -11.05 -1.27 9.63
C LYS A 114 -10.35 -1.54 10.96
N PHE A 115 -9.01 -1.66 11.00
CA PHE A 115 -8.31 -1.96 12.26
C PHE A 115 -8.55 -0.88 13.33
N THR A 116 -8.73 0.38 12.92
CA THR A 116 -9.07 1.49 13.82
C THR A 116 -10.45 1.40 14.47
N GLU A 117 -11.42 0.75 13.83
CA GLU A 117 -12.77 0.63 14.38
C GLU A 117 -12.85 -0.52 15.37
N ARG A 118 -12.07 -1.59 15.19
CA ARG A 118 -12.07 -2.74 16.09
C ARG A 118 -11.43 -2.42 17.45
N GLU A 119 -10.35 -1.63 17.46
CA GLU A 119 -9.68 -1.25 18.72
C GLU A 119 -10.53 -0.31 19.60
N LEU A 120 -11.46 0.46 19.01
CA LEU A 120 -12.31 1.38 19.77
C LEU A 120 -13.52 0.70 20.42
N GLN A 121 -13.95 -0.46 19.92
CA GLN A 121 -15.12 -1.19 20.43
C GLN A 121 -14.80 -2.14 21.61
N ASP A 122 -13.53 -2.31 21.96
CA ASP A 122 -13.08 -3.09 23.12
C ASP A 122 -12.88 -2.24 24.39
N THR A 123 -13.34 -0.98 24.39
CA THR A 123 -13.41 -0.17 25.62
C THR A 123 -14.77 -0.40 26.26
N GLY A 124 -14.80 -1.28 27.28
CA GLY A 124 -16.00 -1.70 28.00
C GLY A 124 -16.76 -0.62 28.75
#